data_AF-A0A7W5E5U9-F1
#
_entry.id   AF-A0A7W5E5U9-F1
#
_cell.length_a   1.000
_cell.length_b   1.000
_cell.length_c   1.000
_cell.angle_alpha   90.00
_cell.angle_beta   90.00
_cell.angle_gamma   90.00
#
_symmetry.space_group_name_H-M   'P 1'
#
loop_
_entity.id
_entity.type
_entity.pdbx_description
1 polymer ?
#
loop_
_entity_poly.entity_id
_entity_poly.type
_entity_poly.pdbx_seq_one_letter_code
_entity_poly.pdbx_strand_id
1 'polypeptide(L)'
;MTSGFPQDPMMQREGETPIYFPRIEKLEMPAITETQIETVALILSAINPSVLQETTPNPQTLYQVNQNPKVVRVDPSVELRQDHRYLLSPLHDGTDASFDKLWAKAKRVKGASGSSALLDLVQRLRDWEIDEEGLSLTRSKQKTLAAEMFPYASRLQYYFFHSAVQRIDRELRIRRVASEVSSPLLGGLLKRFFETPEMQHDIDFPEPVLEEAEMYIASSINLCRVLRSIAHRIRRAKAS
;
A
#
# COMPACT_ATOMS: atom_id res chain seq x y z
N MET A 1 40.88 -34.63 0.38
CA MET A 1 39.57 -35.02 -0.17
C MET A 1 38.55 -34.93 0.94
N THR A 2 37.75 -33.86 0.95
CA THR A 2 36.40 -33.83 1.52
C THR A 2 35.65 -32.68 0.83
N SER A 3 34.79 -33.08 -0.10
CA SER A 3 33.53 -32.39 -0.43
C SER A 3 32.70 -32.17 0.85
N GLY A 4 31.79 -31.23 0.95
CA GLY A 4 31.26 -30.35 -0.07
C GLY A 4 30.17 -29.43 0.48
N PHE A 5 29.34 -28.99 -0.46
CA PHE A 5 28.27 -27.99 -0.43
C PHE A 5 28.73 -26.54 -0.59
N PRO A 6 28.56 -25.94 -1.79
CA PRO A 6 28.50 -24.50 -1.87
C PRO A 6 27.29 -24.07 -1.04
N GLN A 7 27.52 -23.29 0.01
CA GLN A 7 26.47 -22.53 0.63
C GLN A 7 25.81 -21.70 -0.47
N ASP A 8 24.55 -22.00 -0.76
CA ASP A 8 23.75 -21.34 -1.77
C ASP A 8 23.72 -19.83 -1.44
N PRO A 9 24.35 -18.94 -2.23
CA PRO A 9 24.63 -17.56 -1.83
C PRO A 9 23.38 -16.65 -1.80
N MET A 10 22.17 -17.22 -1.76
CA MET A 10 20.91 -16.50 -1.88
C MET A 10 19.89 -16.76 -0.76
N MET A 11 20.24 -17.45 0.32
CA MET A 11 19.39 -17.49 1.53
C MET A 11 19.35 -16.15 2.32
N GLN A 12 19.91 -15.05 1.78
CA GLN A 12 20.10 -13.78 2.51
C GLN A 12 19.25 -12.58 2.05
N ARG A 13 18.32 -12.69 1.09
CA ARG A 13 17.64 -11.49 0.54
C ARG A 13 16.16 -11.32 0.87
N GLU A 14 15.70 -11.89 1.97
CA GLU A 14 14.47 -11.45 2.69
C GLU A 14 14.84 -10.53 3.88
N GLY A 15 15.88 -9.70 3.71
CA GLY A 15 16.46 -8.88 4.79
C GLY A 15 15.81 -7.51 5.00
N GLU A 16 14.82 -7.15 4.19
CA GLU A 16 14.10 -5.89 4.32
C GLU A 16 12.77 -6.15 5.02
N THR A 17 12.62 -5.64 6.25
CA THR A 17 11.33 -5.64 6.95
C THR A 17 10.51 -4.45 6.44
N PRO A 18 9.21 -4.61 6.10
CA PRO A 18 8.35 -3.48 5.83
C PRO A 18 8.24 -2.59 7.08
N ILE A 19 8.03 -1.29 6.89
CA ILE A 19 7.90 -0.35 8.02
C ILE A 19 6.44 -0.22 8.42
N TYR A 20 5.55 -0.06 7.44
CA TYR A 20 4.13 0.24 7.65
C TYR A 20 3.23 -0.92 7.24
N PHE A 21 3.67 -1.72 6.27
CA PHE A 21 2.93 -2.88 5.78
C PHE A 21 3.13 -4.09 6.69
N PRO A 22 2.12 -4.98 6.80
CA PRO A 22 2.32 -6.23 7.53
C PRO A 22 3.36 -7.11 6.83
N ARG A 23 4.12 -7.85 7.63
CA ARG A 23 5.08 -8.82 7.11
C ARG A 23 4.34 -9.96 6.42
N ILE A 24 4.78 -10.27 5.21
CA ILE A 24 4.35 -11.42 4.43
C ILE A 24 5.36 -12.54 4.72
N GLU A 25 4.99 -13.56 5.48
CA GLU A 25 5.87 -14.70 5.78
C GLU A 25 5.68 -15.86 4.81
N LYS A 26 4.43 -16.08 4.37
CA LYS A 26 4.02 -17.12 3.44
C LYS A 26 3.26 -16.51 2.26
N LEU A 27 2.55 -17.34 1.52
CA LEU A 27 1.56 -16.87 0.54
C LEU A 27 0.21 -16.53 1.19
N GLU A 28 0.10 -16.59 2.51
CA GLU A 28 -1.10 -16.24 3.26
C GLU A 28 -1.30 -14.72 3.31
N MET A 29 -2.56 -14.27 3.32
CA MET A 29 -2.91 -12.87 3.54
C MET A 29 -2.66 -12.52 5.02
N PRO A 30 -1.70 -11.65 5.35
CA PRO A 30 -1.54 -11.21 6.73
C PRO A 30 -2.72 -10.33 7.14
N ALA A 31 -3.02 -10.31 8.44
CA ALA A 31 -3.98 -9.37 9.00
C ALA A 31 -3.52 -7.93 8.76
N ILE A 32 -4.41 -7.09 8.22
CA ILE A 32 -4.23 -5.65 8.11
C ILE A 32 -4.91 -5.02 9.31
N THR A 33 -4.17 -4.32 10.16
CA THR A 33 -4.74 -3.70 11.37
C THR A 33 -5.25 -2.29 11.07
N GLU A 34 -6.22 -1.81 11.86
CA GLU A 34 -6.73 -0.44 11.78
C GLU A 34 -5.60 0.60 11.90
N THR A 35 -4.69 0.41 12.86
CA THR A 35 -3.52 1.28 13.04
C THR A 35 -2.64 1.35 11.78
N GLN A 36 -2.49 0.25 11.02
CA GLN A 36 -1.75 0.27 9.76
C GLN A 36 -2.50 1.06 8.69
N ILE A 37 -3.82 0.89 8.61
CA ILE A 37 -4.68 1.62 7.67
C ILE A 37 -4.58 3.12 7.94
N GLU A 38 -4.76 3.56 9.18
CA GLU A 38 -4.66 4.96 9.60
C GLU A 38 -3.27 5.55 9.32
N THR A 39 -2.21 4.81 9.67
CA THR A 39 -0.83 5.23 9.43
C THR A 39 -0.55 5.43 7.95
N VAL A 40 -0.96 4.47 7.11
CA VAL A 40 -0.79 4.57 5.66
C VAL A 40 -1.68 5.68 5.09
N ALA A 41 -2.89 5.88 5.60
CA ALA A 41 -3.78 6.98 5.23
C ALA A 41 -3.13 8.36 5.48
N LEU A 42 -2.45 8.54 6.61
CA LEU A 42 -1.69 9.76 6.91
C LEU A 42 -0.54 9.96 5.93
N ILE A 43 0.26 8.92 5.68
CA ILE A 43 1.38 8.98 4.74
C ILE A 43 0.89 9.33 3.33
N LEU A 44 -0.18 8.69 2.85
CA LEU A 44 -0.77 8.97 1.54
C LEU A 44 -1.37 10.39 1.47
N SER A 45 -1.78 10.95 2.61
CA SER A 45 -2.20 12.34 2.77
C SER A 45 -1.03 13.33 2.91
N ALA A 46 0.21 12.87 2.75
CA ALA A 46 1.44 13.63 2.96
C ALA A 46 1.60 14.21 4.38
N ILE A 47 1.07 13.50 5.39
CA ILE A 47 1.14 13.85 6.81
C ILE A 47 2.06 12.85 7.52
N ASN A 48 2.95 13.33 8.38
CA ASN A 48 3.80 12.45 9.18
C ASN A 48 2.95 11.66 10.20
N PRO A 49 3.08 10.32 10.28
CA PRO A 49 2.36 9.49 11.24
C PRO A 49 2.58 9.83 12.72
N SER A 50 3.65 10.56 13.05
CA SER A 50 3.92 11.00 14.42
C SER A 50 2.75 11.78 15.05
N VAL A 51 1.88 12.37 14.22
CA VAL A 51 0.68 13.08 14.69
C VAL A 51 -0.28 12.18 15.49
N LEU A 52 -0.25 10.86 15.29
CA LEU A 52 -1.03 9.90 16.10
C LEU A 52 -0.55 9.82 17.56
N GLN A 53 0.68 10.27 17.84
CA GLN A 53 1.28 10.28 19.18
C GLN A 53 1.15 11.66 19.86
N GLU A 54 0.69 12.68 19.12
CA GLU A 54 0.52 14.02 19.67
C GLU A 54 -0.76 14.06 20.50
N THR A 55 -0.64 14.35 21.80
CA THR A 55 -1.81 14.65 22.63
C THR A 55 -2.44 15.95 22.16
N THR A 56 -3.67 15.87 21.67
CA THR A 56 -4.46 17.05 21.34
C THR A 56 -5.55 17.26 22.40
N PRO A 57 -5.88 18.51 22.75
CA PRO A 57 -6.90 18.77 23.76
C PRO A 57 -8.32 18.48 23.25
N ASN A 58 -8.53 18.33 21.94
CA ASN A 58 -9.81 18.04 21.32
C ASN A 58 -9.59 17.14 20.09
N PRO A 59 -10.47 16.16 19.83
CA PRO A 59 -10.45 15.36 18.61
C PRO A 59 -10.47 16.26 17.36
N GLN A 60 -9.63 15.92 16.39
CA GLN A 60 -9.52 16.64 15.12
C GLN A 60 -9.93 15.71 13.97
N THR A 61 -10.57 16.25 12.94
CA THR A 61 -10.73 15.49 11.70
C THR A 61 -9.40 15.45 10.94
N LEU A 62 -9.16 14.41 10.13
CA LEU A 62 -8.01 14.34 9.23
C LEU A 62 -7.90 15.61 8.36
N TYR A 63 -9.03 16.20 7.97
CA TYR A 63 -9.06 17.46 7.24
C TYR A 63 -8.46 18.62 8.03
N GLN A 64 -8.82 18.78 9.31
CA GLN A 64 -8.27 19.83 10.17
C GLN A 64 -6.77 19.64 10.39
N VAL A 65 -6.33 18.39 10.60
CA VAL A 65 -4.91 18.04 10.68
C VAL A 65 -4.20 18.43 9.37
N ASN A 66 -4.81 18.12 8.23
CA ASN A 66 -4.28 18.46 6.91
C ASN A 66 -4.25 19.98 6.61
N GLN A 67 -4.97 20.82 7.33
CA GLN A 67 -4.86 22.28 7.18
C GLN A 67 -3.92 22.94 8.20
N ASN A 68 -3.49 22.20 9.23
CA ASN A 68 -2.65 22.74 10.27
C ASN A 68 -1.22 22.98 9.76
N PRO A 69 -0.71 24.23 9.77
CA PRO A 69 0.64 24.54 9.30
C PRO A 69 1.76 23.98 10.19
N LYS A 70 1.43 23.55 11.42
CA LYS A 70 2.39 22.95 12.36
C LYS A 70 2.63 21.47 12.11
N VAL A 71 1.76 20.80 11.35
CA VAL A 71 1.86 19.38 11.06
C VAL A 71 3.02 19.14 10.10
N VAL A 72 3.91 18.21 10.48
CA VAL A 72 5.05 17.81 9.67
C VAL A 72 4.58 17.08 8.41
N ARG A 73 5.10 17.50 7.26
CA ARG A 73 4.78 16.90 5.95
C ARG A 73 5.83 15.89 5.55
N VAL A 74 5.38 14.83 4.88
CA VAL A 74 6.24 13.77 4.32
C VAL A 74 6.00 13.65 2.82
N ASP A 75 7.02 13.21 2.08
CA ASP A 75 6.83 12.73 0.71
C ASP A 75 6.39 11.26 0.78
N PRO A 76 5.15 10.93 0.35
CA PRO A 76 4.65 9.55 0.44
C PRO A 76 5.52 8.54 -0.32
N SER A 77 6.18 8.97 -1.42
CA SER A 77 7.07 8.10 -2.20
C SER A 77 8.39 7.82 -1.51
N VAL A 78 8.84 8.70 -0.61
CA VAL A 78 10.05 8.50 0.20
C VAL A 78 9.70 7.65 1.41
N GLU A 79 8.61 7.97 2.09
CA GLU A 79 8.19 7.32 3.33
C GLU A 79 7.84 5.84 3.12
N LEU A 80 7.14 5.51 2.02
CA LEU A 80 6.78 4.13 1.68
C LEU A 80 7.85 3.39 0.86
N ARG A 81 9.03 4.01 0.63
CA ARG A 81 10.05 3.44 -0.26
C ARG A 81 10.51 2.05 0.19
N GLN A 82 10.72 1.88 1.49
CA GLN A 82 11.17 0.62 2.07
C GLN A 82 10.11 -0.48 1.89
N ASP A 83 8.84 -0.17 2.14
CA ASP A 83 7.72 -1.08 1.92
C ASP A 83 7.57 -1.45 0.44
N HIS A 84 7.73 -0.51 -0.49
CA HIS A 84 7.71 -0.80 -1.92
C HIS A 84 8.85 -1.71 -2.36
N ARG A 85 10.06 -1.52 -1.81
CA ARG A 85 11.19 -2.43 -2.04
C ARG A 85 10.88 -3.82 -1.53
N TYR A 86 10.38 -3.92 -0.30
CA TYR A 86 9.99 -5.18 0.29
C TYR A 86 9.00 -5.95 -0.59
N LEU A 87 7.93 -5.27 -1.04
CA LEU A 87 6.90 -5.85 -1.88
C LEU A 87 7.43 -6.31 -3.25
N LEU A 88 8.37 -5.56 -3.82
CA LEU A 88 8.94 -5.82 -5.15
C LEU A 88 10.27 -6.60 -5.10
N SER A 89 10.70 -7.07 -3.93
CA SER A 89 11.94 -7.83 -3.74
C SER A 89 12.15 -8.99 -4.73
N PRO A 90 11.12 -9.68 -5.26
CA PRO A 90 11.34 -10.69 -6.29
C PRO A 90 11.82 -10.16 -7.65
N LEU A 91 11.78 -8.85 -7.90
CA LEU A 91 12.07 -8.21 -9.19
C LEU A 91 13.41 -7.48 -9.24
N HIS A 92 14.10 -7.34 -8.10
CA HIS A 92 15.36 -6.63 -8.01
C HIS A 92 16.36 -7.41 -7.15
N ASP A 93 17.62 -7.00 -7.17
CA ASP A 93 18.70 -7.74 -6.51
C ASP A 93 18.91 -7.35 -5.04
N GLY A 94 17.96 -6.64 -4.42
CA GLY A 94 18.09 -6.11 -3.06
C GLY A 94 18.96 -4.86 -2.92
N THR A 95 19.59 -4.37 -3.99
CA THR A 95 20.30 -3.08 -3.96
C THR A 95 19.36 -1.90 -4.19
N ASP A 96 19.69 -0.74 -3.60
CA ASP A 96 18.96 0.51 -3.86
C ASP A 96 18.96 0.88 -5.33
N ALA A 97 20.10 0.73 -6.01
CA ALA A 97 20.24 1.08 -7.42
C ALA A 97 19.35 0.24 -8.34
N SER A 98 19.19 -1.06 -8.04
CA SER A 98 18.32 -1.92 -8.85
C SER A 98 16.84 -1.60 -8.63
N PHE A 99 16.45 -1.32 -7.38
CA PHE A 99 15.10 -0.84 -7.07
C PHE A 99 14.82 0.51 -7.72
N ASP A 100 15.71 1.50 -7.60
CA ASP A 100 15.49 2.84 -8.15
C ASP A 100 15.34 2.80 -9.67
N LYS A 101 16.11 1.94 -10.36
CA LYS A 101 15.94 1.70 -11.80
C LYS A 101 14.59 1.07 -12.13
N LEU A 102 14.14 0.09 -11.34
CA LEU A 102 12.84 -0.55 -11.48
C LEU A 102 11.69 0.46 -11.28
N TRP A 103 11.79 1.26 -10.22
CA TRP A 103 10.80 2.26 -9.83
C TRP A 103 10.74 3.43 -10.83
N ALA A 104 11.88 3.94 -11.29
CA ALA A 104 11.94 4.95 -12.34
C ALA A 104 11.34 4.46 -13.66
N LYS A 105 11.51 3.18 -14.01
CA LYS A 105 10.85 2.56 -15.18
C LYS A 105 9.34 2.47 -15.01
N ALA A 106 8.84 2.25 -13.78
CA ALA A 106 7.41 2.22 -13.50
C ALA A 106 6.75 3.60 -13.68
N LYS A 107 7.42 4.68 -13.25
CA LYS A 107 6.96 6.08 -13.39
C LYS A 107 6.78 6.53 -14.85
N ARG A 108 7.53 5.96 -15.80
CA ARG A 108 7.49 6.35 -17.22
C ARG A 108 6.28 5.73 -17.92
N VAL A 109 5.11 6.35 -17.77
CA VAL A 109 3.89 6.02 -18.53
C VAL A 109 3.95 6.72 -19.90
N LYS A 110 4.35 6.01 -20.96
CA LYS A 110 4.21 6.50 -22.34
C LYS A 110 2.86 6.07 -22.91
N GLY A 111 1.95 7.03 -23.10
CA GLY A 111 0.88 7.03 -24.11
C GLY A 111 -0.23 5.97 -24.00
N ALA A 112 -1.37 6.26 -24.61
CA ALA A 112 -2.64 5.52 -24.51
C ALA A 112 -2.55 3.99 -24.72
N SER A 113 -1.59 3.48 -25.50
CA SER A 113 -1.44 2.05 -25.78
C SER A 113 -0.87 1.22 -24.61
N GLY A 114 -0.11 1.83 -23.69
CA GLY A 114 0.35 1.16 -22.46
C GLY A 114 -0.67 1.23 -21.32
N SER A 115 -1.65 2.13 -21.42
CA SER A 115 -2.64 2.36 -20.39
C SER A 115 -3.74 1.29 -20.36
N SER A 116 -4.23 0.82 -21.52
CA SER A 116 -5.31 -0.18 -21.57
C SER A 116 -4.89 -1.54 -21.01
N ALA A 117 -3.70 -2.03 -21.37
CA ALA A 117 -3.17 -3.30 -20.85
C ALA A 117 -2.86 -3.24 -19.35
N LEU A 118 -2.36 -2.09 -18.85
CA LEU A 118 -2.15 -1.90 -17.42
C LEU A 118 -3.47 -1.86 -16.66
N LEU A 119 -4.48 -1.14 -17.18
CA LEU A 119 -5.81 -1.07 -16.58
C LEU A 119 -6.53 -2.41 -16.59
N ASP A 120 -6.39 -3.20 -17.66
CA ASP A 120 -6.89 -4.58 -17.72
C ASP A 120 -6.23 -5.45 -16.63
N LEU A 121 -4.91 -5.37 -16.48
CA LEU A 121 -4.20 -6.12 -15.43
C LEU A 121 -4.55 -5.64 -14.02
N VAL A 122 -4.77 -4.34 -13.82
CA VAL A 122 -5.29 -3.78 -12.56
C VAL A 122 -6.65 -4.36 -12.23
N GLN A 123 -7.57 -4.33 -13.20
CA GLN A 123 -8.92 -4.86 -13.02
C GLN A 123 -8.89 -6.35 -12.72
N ARG A 124 -8.11 -7.12 -13.50
CA ARG A 124 -7.93 -8.55 -13.29
C ARG A 124 -7.28 -8.89 -11.96
N LEU A 125 -6.39 -8.04 -11.39
CA LEU A 125 -5.86 -8.26 -10.04
C LEU A 125 -6.90 -7.98 -8.97
N ARG A 126 -7.71 -6.94 -9.14
CA ARG A 126 -8.80 -6.62 -8.21
C ARG A 126 -9.88 -7.70 -8.20
N ASP A 127 -10.23 -8.22 -9.36
CA ASP A 127 -11.20 -9.30 -9.53
C ASP A 127 -10.60 -10.67 -9.17
N TRP A 128 -9.29 -10.74 -8.93
CA TRP A 128 -8.65 -11.96 -8.51
C TRP A 128 -8.89 -12.19 -7.02
N GLU A 129 -9.88 -13.03 -6.73
CA GLU A 129 -10.06 -13.64 -5.42
C GLU A 129 -8.90 -14.61 -5.15
N ILE A 130 -7.82 -14.08 -4.60
CA ILE A 130 -6.76 -14.87 -4.00
C ILE A 130 -7.27 -15.29 -2.62
N ASP A 131 -7.46 -16.59 -2.42
CA ASP A 131 -7.87 -17.14 -1.13
C ASP A 131 -6.89 -16.74 -0.02
N GLU A 132 -7.35 -16.71 1.22
CA GLU A 132 -6.54 -16.27 2.36
C GLU A 132 -5.23 -17.05 2.46
N GLU A 133 -5.26 -18.37 2.22
CA GLU A 133 -4.08 -19.23 2.27
C GLU A 133 -3.19 -19.15 1.02
N GLY A 134 -3.68 -18.54 -0.07
CA GLY A 134 -2.98 -18.42 -1.35
C GLY A 134 -2.86 -19.75 -2.11
N LEU A 135 -3.69 -20.75 -1.81
CA LEU A 135 -3.74 -22.03 -2.52
C LEU A 135 -4.18 -21.83 -3.98
N SER A 136 -5.03 -20.84 -4.24
CA SER A 136 -5.50 -20.48 -5.57
C SER A 136 -4.30 -20.20 -6.48
N LEU A 137 -3.28 -19.50 -5.97
CA LEU A 137 -2.07 -19.16 -6.71
C LEU A 137 -1.40 -20.41 -7.28
N THR A 138 -1.52 -21.58 -6.62
CA THR A 138 -0.93 -22.86 -7.03
C THR A 138 -1.67 -23.57 -8.18
N ARG A 139 -2.91 -23.18 -8.50
CA ARG A 139 -3.77 -23.80 -9.53
C ARG A 139 -3.42 -23.35 -10.96
N SER A 140 -3.60 -24.24 -11.95
CA SER A 140 -3.12 -24.06 -13.34
C SER A 140 -3.60 -22.77 -14.04
N LYS A 141 -4.90 -22.46 -13.99
CA LYS A 141 -5.51 -21.29 -14.65
C LYS A 141 -4.96 -19.95 -14.12
N GLN A 142 -4.63 -19.92 -12.84
CA GLN A 142 -4.09 -18.72 -12.17
C GLN A 142 -2.58 -18.56 -12.38
N LYS A 143 -1.87 -19.60 -12.83
CA LYS A 143 -0.45 -19.51 -13.21
C LYS A 143 -0.25 -18.60 -14.41
N THR A 144 -1.14 -18.66 -15.40
CA THR A 144 -1.06 -17.84 -16.61
C THR A 144 -1.21 -16.37 -16.27
N LEU A 145 -2.22 -16.02 -15.47
CA LEU A 145 -2.43 -14.65 -15.00
C LEU A 145 -1.25 -14.12 -14.18
N ALA A 146 -0.74 -14.91 -13.25
CA ALA A 146 0.46 -14.57 -12.48
C ALA A 146 1.66 -14.25 -13.40
N ALA A 147 1.90 -15.10 -14.41
CA ALA A 147 2.99 -14.92 -15.36
C ALA A 147 2.81 -13.66 -16.24
N GLU A 148 1.57 -13.34 -16.64
CA GLU A 148 1.23 -12.11 -17.36
C GLU A 148 1.49 -10.86 -16.52
N MET A 149 1.27 -10.92 -15.20
CA MET A 149 1.44 -9.79 -14.28
C MET A 149 2.92 -9.49 -13.97
N PHE A 150 3.79 -10.50 -13.94
CA PHE A 150 5.18 -10.36 -13.51
C PHE A 150 5.97 -9.24 -14.22
N PRO A 151 5.91 -9.07 -15.57
CA PRO A 151 6.60 -7.99 -16.27
C PRO A 151 6.05 -6.59 -15.96
N TYR A 152 4.81 -6.50 -15.48
CA TYR A 152 4.09 -5.26 -15.19
C TYR A 152 4.03 -4.94 -13.70
N ALA A 153 4.50 -5.81 -12.82
CA ALA A 153 4.28 -5.70 -11.38
C ALA A 153 4.79 -4.38 -10.78
N SER A 154 5.97 -3.88 -11.17
CA SER A 154 6.42 -2.57 -10.68
C SER A 154 5.52 -1.42 -11.14
N ARG A 155 4.92 -1.53 -12.33
CA ARG A 155 3.93 -0.56 -12.84
C ARG A 155 2.59 -0.68 -12.14
N LEU A 156 2.14 -1.90 -11.83
CA LEU A 156 0.93 -2.15 -11.04
C LEU A 156 1.09 -1.55 -9.64
N GLN A 157 2.21 -1.81 -8.96
CA GLN A 157 2.48 -1.24 -7.64
C GLN A 157 2.51 0.30 -7.68
N TYR A 158 3.18 0.88 -8.67
CA TYR A 158 3.19 2.33 -8.83
C TYR A 158 1.80 2.89 -9.13
N TYR A 159 0.99 2.20 -9.93
CA TYR A 159 -0.40 2.59 -10.21
C TYR A 159 -1.25 2.58 -8.94
N PHE A 160 -1.18 1.53 -8.11
CA PHE A 160 -1.90 1.48 -6.84
C PHE A 160 -1.51 2.63 -5.93
N PHE A 161 -0.21 2.86 -5.75
CA PHE A 161 0.31 3.97 -4.96
C PHE A 161 -0.18 5.32 -5.47
N HIS A 162 0.04 5.61 -6.76
CA HIS A 162 -0.31 6.91 -7.34
C HIS A 162 -1.83 7.15 -7.35
N SER A 163 -2.63 6.12 -7.61
CA SER A 163 -4.10 6.23 -7.60
C SER A 163 -4.64 6.49 -6.20
N ALA A 164 -4.10 5.82 -5.17
CA ALA A 164 -4.49 6.02 -3.78
C ALA A 164 -4.19 7.46 -3.32
N VAL A 165 -2.98 7.97 -3.61
CA VAL A 165 -2.61 9.37 -3.33
C VAL A 165 -3.59 10.34 -4.00
N GLN A 166 -3.89 10.15 -5.28
CA GLN A 166 -4.79 11.04 -6.02
C GLN A 166 -6.23 11.02 -5.49
N ARG A 167 -6.74 9.86 -5.10
CA ARG A 167 -8.11 9.71 -4.60
C ARG A 167 -8.26 10.29 -3.20
N ILE A 168 -7.29 10.05 -2.31
CA ILE A 168 -7.25 10.66 -0.98
C ILE A 168 -7.12 12.19 -1.07
N ASP A 169 -6.21 12.71 -1.90
CA ASP A 169 -6.09 14.16 -2.14
C ASP A 169 -7.41 14.77 -2.67
N ARG A 170 -8.10 14.06 -3.58
CA ARG A 170 -9.42 14.49 -4.07
C ARG A 170 -10.46 14.55 -2.94
N GLU A 171 -10.53 13.53 -2.10
CA GLU A 171 -11.48 13.48 -0.98
C GLU A 171 -11.25 14.64 0.01
N LEU A 172 -9.98 14.88 0.36
CA LEU A 172 -9.60 15.98 1.25
C LEU A 172 -9.92 17.37 0.66
N ARG A 173 -9.86 17.52 -0.68
CA ARG A 173 -10.24 18.75 -1.38
C ARG A 173 -11.76 18.94 -1.49
N ILE A 174 -12.53 17.88 -1.72
CA ILE A 174 -14.00 17.98 -1.76
C ILE A 174 -14.53 18.48 -0.41
N ARG A 175 -14.00 17.92 0.68
CA ARG A 175 -14.39 18.32 2.04
C ARG A 175 -13.95 19.74 2.40
N ARG A 176 -12.84 20.23 1.83
CA ARG A 176 -12.47 21.66 1.91
C ARG A 176 -13.59 22.57 1.43
N VAL A 177 -14.07 22.33 0.21
CA VAL A 177 -15.13 23.13 -0.40
C VAL A 177 -16.42 23.06 0.42
N ALA A 178 -16.79 21.86 0.90
CA ALA A 178 -17.96 21.71 1.76
C ALA A 178 -17.83 22.53 3.05
N SER A 179 -16.66 22.49 3.72
CA SER A 179 -16.40 23.23 4.96
C SER A 179 -16.36 24.75 4.78
N GLU A 180 -15.81 25.24 3.68
CA GLU A 180 -15.74 26.67 3.34
C GLU A 180 -17.12 27.25 2.97
N VAL A 181 -18.02 26.44 2.39
CA VAL A 181 -19.41 26.83 2.12
C VAL A 181 -20.24 26.85 3.41
N SER A 182 -19.88 26.03 4.40
CA SER A 182 -20.54 25.95 5.70
C SER A 182 -19.88 26.84 6.77
N SER A 183 -19.92 28.17 6.63
CA SER A 183 -19.92 29.10 7.78
C SER A 183 -20.24 30.56 7.40
N PRO A 184 -20.98 31.34 8.21
CA PRO A 184 -21.94 30.96 9.27
C PRO A 184 -23.32 31.60 9.03
N LEU A 185 -24.43 30.85 9.12
CA LEU A 185 -25.73 31.43 9.52
C LEU A 185 -26.85 30.42 9.83
N LEU A 186 -26.69 29.11 9.59
CA LEU A 186 -27.78 28.15 9.83
C LEU A 186 -27.28 26.81 10.36
N GLY A 187 -27.77 26.40 11.53
CA GLY A 187 -27.70 24.99 11.94
C GLY A 187 -27.50 24.71 13.42
N GLY A 188 -28.17 25.44 14.31
CA GLY A 188 -28.36 24.97 15.68
C GLY A 188 -29.26 23.74 15.74
N LEU A 189 -29.09 22.95 16.80
CA LEU A 189 -29.92 21.81 17.24
C LEU A 189 -29.86 20.54 16.38
N LEU A 190 -28.91 19.64 16.71
CA LEU A 190 -29.12 18.18 16.91
C LEU A 190 -27.75 17.48 17.00
N LYS A 191 -27.14 17.47 18.20
CA LYS A 191 -26.13 16.45 18.59
C LYS A 191 -26.02 16.43 20.11
N ARG A 192 -27.08 15.93 20.75
CA ARG A 192 -27.03 15.33 22.09
C ARG A 192 -27.32 13.85 21.91
N PHE A 193 -26.67 13.02 22.74
CA PHE A 193 -26.68 11.56 22.78
C PHE A 193 -25.72 10.92 21.76
N PHE A 194 -24.47 10.67 22.16
CA PHE A 194 -24.05 9.47 22.88
C PHE A 194 -22.75 9.76 23.66
N GLU A 195 -22.74 9.46 24.95
CA GLU A 195 -21.55 9.41 25.79
C GLU A 195 -21.18 7.94 26.01
N THR A 196 -20.01 7.55 25.52
CA THR A 196 -19.11 6.60 26.17
C THR A 196 -17.69 7.04 25.80
N PRO A 197 -16.84 7.45 26.76
CA PRO A 197 -15.47 7.80 26.49
C PRO A 197 -14.60 6.56 26.68
N GLU A 198 -14.26 5.89 25.58
CA GLU A 198 -13.04 5.08 25.54
C GLU A 198 -12.01 5.90 24.77
N MET A 199 -10.90 6.23 25.44
CA MET A 199 -9.77 6.93 24.84
C MET A 199 -9.24 6.11 23.67
N GLN A 200 -9.49 6.52 22.44
CA GLN A 200 -8.88 5.95 21.25
C GLN A 200 -8.90 6.95 20.10
N HIS A 201 -7.68 7.31 19.67
CA HIS A 201 -7.29 8.08 18.49
C HIS A 201 -7.92 9.48 18.31
N ASP A 202 -7.09 10.50 18.54
CA ASP A 202 -7.43 11.93 18.47
C ASP A 202 -7.73 12.44 17.04
N ILE A 203 -7.70 11.56 16.03
CA ILE A 203 -7.94 11.92 14.62
C ILE A 203 -9.13 11.12 14.06
N ASP A 204 -10.19 11.82 13.66
CA ASP A 204 -11.33 11.26 12.95
C ASP A 204 -11.04 11.19 11.44
N PHE A 205 -10.92 9.97 10.91
CA PHE A 205 -10.64 9.68 9.51
C PHE A 205 -11.93 9.52 8.70
N PRO A 206 -12.09 10.20 7.55
CA PRO A 206 -13.18 9.91 6.63
C PRO A 206 -13.13 8.45 6.16
N GLU A 207 -14.26 7.75 6.24
CA GLU A 207 -14.41 6.36 5.78
C GLU A 207 -13.85 6.13 4.36
N PRO A 208 -14.10 7.00 3.33
CA PRO A 208 -13.50 6.80 2.01
C PRO A 208 -11.97 6.87 1.97
N VAL A 209 -11.34 7.56 2.93
CA VAL A 209 -9.88 7.62 3.05
C VAL A 209 -9.34 6.32 3.64
N LEU A 210 -10.00 5.78 4.66
CA LEU A 210 -9.63 4.49 5.26
C LEU A 210 -9.80 3.35 4.26
N GLU A 211 -10.92 3.30 3.54
CA GLU A 211 -11.19 2.31 2.49
C GLU A 211 -10.12 2.33 1.39
N GLU A 212 -9.72 3.52 0.93
CA GLU A 212 -8.70 3.64 -0.12
C GLU A 212 -7.31 3.24 0.39
N ALA A 213 -6.97 3.55 1.65
CA ALA A 213 -5.72 3.12 2.27
C ALA A 213 -5.68 1.59 2.45
N GLU A 214 -6.76 1.00 2.95
CA GLU A 214 -6.89 -0.45 3.11
C GLU A 214 -6.80 -1.17 1.76
N MET A 215 -7.57 -0.72 0.76
CA MET A 215 -7.54 -1.28 -0.59
C MET A 215 -6.14 -1.18 -1.21
N TYR A 216 -5.43 -0.08 -0.98
CA TYR A 216 -4.05 0.08 -1.41
C TYR A 216 -3.12 -0.95 -0.75
N ILE A 217 -3.17 -1.10 0.58
CA ILE A 217 -2.37 -2.10 1.31
C ILE A 217 -2.69 -3.51 0.79
N ALA A 218 -3.97 -3.87 0.72
CA ALA A 218 -4.40 -5.20 0.30
C ALA A 218 -3.99 -5.53 -1.14
N SER A 219 -4.18 -4.59 -2.07
CA SER A 219 -3.78 -4.77 -3.49
C SER A 219 -2.27 -4.97 -3.63
N SER A 220 -1.48 -4.20 -2.87
CA SER A 220 -0.03 -4.30 -2.84
C SER A 220 0.46 -5.63 -2.25
N ILE A 221 -0.14 -6.09 -1.16
CA ILE A 221 0.16 -7.40 -0.56
C ILE A 221 -0.18 -8.53 -1.54
N ASN A 222 -1.36 -8.49 -2.17
CA ASN A 222 -1.76 -9.49 -3.15
C ASN A 222 -0.80 -9.55 -4.34
N LEU A 223 -0.36 -8.41 -4.85
CA LEU A 223 0.68 -8.36 -5.88
C LEU A 223 1.99 -9.01 -5.39
N CYS A 224 2.42 -8.73 -4.17
CA CYS A 224 3.62 -9.36 -3.60
C CYS A 224 3.47 -10.88 -3.46
N ARG A 225 2.32 -11.37 -2.99
CA ARG A 225 2.00 -12.80 -2.90
C ARG A 225 2.11 -13.48 -4.26
N VAL A 226 1.58 -12.85 -5.32
CA VAL A 226 1.73 -13.31 -6.72
C VAL A 226 3.20 -13.41 -7.11
N LEU A 227 3.97 -12.34 -6.89
CA LEU A 227 5.40 -12.30 -7.23
C LEU A 227 6.22 -13.38 -6.51
N ARG A 228 5.99 -13.56 -5.21
CA ARG A 228 6.67 -14.57 -4.40
C ARG A 228 6.34 -15.99 -4.86
N SER A 229 5.08 -16.24 -5.22
CA SER A 229 4.66 -17.54 -5.77
C SER A 229 5.41 -17.89 -7.05
N ILE A 230 5.58 -16.91 -7.94
CA ILE A 230 6.34 -17.08 -9.19
C ILE A 230 7.83 -17.32 -8.89
N ALA A 231 8.43 -16.48 -8.05
CA ALA A 231 9.85 -16.60 -7.70
C ALA A 231 10.18 -17.93 -7.01
N HIS A 232 9.30 -18.44 -6.15
CA HIS A 232 9.46 -19.76 -5.53
C HIS A 232 9.47 -20.89 -6.57
N ARG A 233 8.63 -20.81 -7.60
CA ARG A 233 8.60 -21.81 -8.70
C ARG A 233 9.85 -21.79 -9.54
N ILE A 234 10.31 -20.60 -9.94
CA ILE A 234 11.53 -20.46 -10.73
C ILE A 234 12.72 -21.05 -9.97
N ARG A 235 12.78 -20.85 -8.64
CA ARG A 235 13.80 -21.48 -7.78
C ARG A 235 13.70 -23.00 -7.77
N ARG A 236 12.50 -23.57 -7.54
CA ARG A 236 12.28 -25.02 -7.56
C ARG A 236 12.67 -25.67 -8.89
N ALA A 237 12.31 -25.05 -10.02
CA ALA A 237 12.63 -25.57 -11.35
C ALA A 237 14.12 -25.52 -11.69
N LYS A 238 14.91 -24.64 -11.04
CA LYS A 238 16.37 -24.61 -11.19
C LYS A 238 17.10 -25.63 -10.31
N ALA A 239 16.44 -26.09 -9.24
CA ALA A 239 16.99 -27.05 -8.29
C ALA A 239 16.69 -28.51 -8.66
N SER A 240 15.69 -28.74 -9.53
CA SER A 240 15.35 -30.02 -10.16
C SER A 240 16.15 -30.26 -11.42
#